data_AF-A0A6M0QCY8-F1
#
_entry.id   AF-A0A6M0QCY8-F1
#
_cell.length_a   1.000
_cell.length_b   1.000
_cell.length_c   1.000
_cell.angle_alpha   90.00
_cell.angle_beta   90.00
_cell.angle_gamma   90.00
#
_symmetry.space_group_name_H-M   'P 1'
#
loop_
_entity.id
_entity.type
_entity.pdbx_description
1 polymer ?
#
loop_
_entity_poly.entity_id
_entity_poly.type
_entity_poly.pdbx_seq_one_letter_code
_entity_poly.pdbx_strand_id
1 'polypeptide(L)'
;MLFRKLFFKKYDEFALKLGFSDWRIAYENTFFIYRIPEDAQWNATQLPNKSWAVWNDIGQPPYSFKVFETWKEAIRYLRNLFDDSELPEHYWYPEGFDLEENVFKSLPNKEKKL
;
A
#
# COMPACT_ATOMS: atom_id res chain seq x y z
N MET A 1 -11.98 -9.47 23.82
CA MET A 1 -12.36 -8.09 23.42
C MET A 1 -11.24 -7.04 23.56
N LEU A 2 -10.20 -7.25 24.38
CA LEU A 2 -9.11 -6.28 24.57
C LEU A 2 -8.16 -6.17 23.35
N PHE A 3 -7.80 -7.30 22.73
CA PHE A 3 -6.89 -7.35 21.59
C PHE A 3 -7.39 -6.56 20.38
N ARG A 4 -8.68 -6.71 20.00
CA ARG A 4 -9.27 -5.96 18.88
C ARG A 4 -9.13 -4.45 19.08
N LYS A 5 -9.45 -3.92 20.26
CA LYS A 5 -9.31 -2.49 20.58
C LYS A 5 -7.86 -2.00 20.47
N LEU A 6 -6.90 -2.80 20.91
CA LEU A 6 -5.48 -2.44 20.84
C LEU A 6 -4.95 -2.44 19.40
N PHE A 7 -5.36 -3.41 18.58
CA PHE A 7 -5.01 -3.44 17.15
C PHE A 7 -5.58 -2.25 16.40
N PHE A 8 -6.87 -1.92 16.58
CA PHE A 8 -7.47 -0.74 15.96
C PHE A 8 -6.74 0.56 16.33
N LYS A 9 -6.35 0.72 17.61
CA LYS A 9 -5.60 1.88 18.06
C LYS A 9 -4.26 2.06 17.33
N LYS A 10 -3.50 0.97 17.12
CA LYS A 10 -2.19 1.05 16.43
C LYS A 10 -2.34 1.40 14.94
N TYR A 11 -3.41 0.95 14.30
CA TYR A 11 -3.72 1.31 12.93
C TYR A 11 -4.16 2.77 12.81
N ASP A 12 -4.94 3.28 13.76
CA ASP A 12 -5.27 4.71 13.81
C ASP A 12 -4.01 5.56 14.06
N GLU A 13 -3.08 5.11 14.91
CA GLU A 13 -1.77 5.75 15.08
C GLU A 13 -0.96 5.76 13.77
N PHE A 14 -1.03 4.69 12.98
CA PHE A 14 -0.39 4.65 11.65
C PHE A 14 -1.06 5.60 10.66
N ALA A 15 -2.39 5.66 10.67
CA ALA A 15 -3.16 6.58 9.83
C ALA A 15 -2.79 8.04 10.10
N LEU A 16 -2.64 8.41 11.38
CA LEU A 16 -2.19 9.74 11.79
C LEU A 16 -0.80 10.07 11.23
N LYS A 17 0.13 9.11 11.21
CA LYS A 17 1.46 9.30 10.58
C LYS A 17 1.39 9.49 9.07
N LEU A 18 0.42 8.86 8.40
CA LEU A 18 0.13 9.04 6.98
C LEU A 18 -0.66 10.35 6.71
N GLY A 19 -1.07 11.08 7.75
CA GLY A 19 -1.80 12.33 7.64
C GLY A 19 -3.33 12.20 7.59
N PHE A 20 -3.87 11.03 7.92
CA PHE A 20 -5.31 10.78 7.99
C PHE A 20 -5.84 10.79 9.42
N SER A 21 -7.13 11.06 9.61
CA SER A 21 -7.73 11.11 10.96
C SER A 21 -7.96 9.72 11.58
N ASP A 22 -8.16 8.69 10.76
CA ASP A 22 -8.40 7.32 11.20
C ASP A 22 -7.96 6.31 10.13
N TRP A 23 -7.83 5.04 10.55
CA TRP A 23 -7.40 3.96 9.66
C TRP A 23 -8.36 3.71 8.49
N ARG A 24 -9.66 3.89 8.69
CA ARG A 24 -10.64 3.67 7.62
C ARG A 24 -10.36 4.60 6.44
N ILE A 25 -10.13 5.90 6.69
CA ILE A 25 -9.81 6.85 5.62
C ILE A 25 -8.45 6.51 4.99
N ALA A 26 -7.44 6.16 5.79
CA ALA A 26 -6.14 5.77 5.24
C ALA A 26 -6.26 4.53 4.33
N TYR A 27 -7.03 3.53 4.75
CA TYR A 27 -7.27 2.30 4.00
C TYR A 27 -8.02 2.55 2.68
N GLU A 28 -9.01 3.44 2.66
CA GLU A 28 -9.70 3.86 1.42
C GLU A 28 -8.75 4.49 0.39
N ASN A 29 -7.62 5.05 0.84
CA ASN A 29 -6.58 5.64 -0.01
C ASN A 29 -5.38 4.72 -0.24
N THR A 30 -5.40 3.51 0.33
CA THR A 30 -4.34 2.49 0.20
C THR A 30 -4.69 1.52 -0.90
N PHE A 31 -3.72 1.14 -1.72
CA PHE A 31 -3.84 0.12 -2.76
C PHE A 31 -2.88 -1.01 -2.45
N PHE A 32 -3.38 -2.24 -2.42
CA PHE A 32 -2.53 -3.43 -2.39
C PHE A 32 -1.78 -3.57 -3.73
N ILE A 33 -0.51 -3.98 -3.69
CA ILE A 33 0.34 -4.06 -4.88
C ILE A 33 0.76 -5.50 -5.16
N TYR A 34 1.37 -6.14 -4.17
CA TYR A 34 1.76 -7.54 -4.25
C TYR A 34 1.91 -8.13 -2.85
N ARG A 35 1.92 -9.46 -2.79
CA ARG A 35 2.21 -10.21 -1.56
C ARG A 35 3.44 -11.07 -1.74
N ILE A 36 4.22 -11.17 -0.68
CA ILE A 36 5.17 -12.24 -0.43
C ILE A 36 4.38 -13.33 0.32
N PRO A 37 4.18 -14.52 -0.24
CA PRO A 37 3.46 -15.60 0.43
C PRO A 37 3.98 -15.84 1.85
N GLU A 38 3.06 -15.95 2.81
CA GLU A 38 3.34 -16.22 4.23
C GLU A 38 4.13 -15.15 5.01
N ASP A 39 4.62 -14.10 4.35
CA ASP A 39 5.49 -13.09 4.97
C ASP A 39 4.77 -11.73 5.09
N ALA A 40 4.55 -11.04 3.97
CA ALA A 40 4.07 -9.66 3.98
C ALA A 40 3.34 -9.27 2.69
N GLN A 41 2.61 -8.16 2.76
CA GLN A 41 2.10 -7.47 1.59
C GLN A 41 2.72 -6.08 1.47
N TRP A 42 2.85 -5.63 0.23
CA TRP A 42 3.30 -4.29 -0.10
C TRP A 42 2.12 -3.45 -0.59
N ASN A 43 2.05 -2.23 -0.06
CA ASN A 43 0.96 -1.30 -0.25
C ASN A 43 1.48 0.05 -0.72
N ALA A 44 0.63 0.79 -1.44
CA ALA A 44 0.86 2.19 -1.78
C ALA A 44 -0.36 3.02 -1.35
N THR A 45 -0.15 4.03 -0.51
CA THR A 45 -1.20 4.94 -0.04
C THR A 45 -1.04 6.32 -0.67
N GLN A 46 -2.06 6.81 -1.35
CA GLN A 46 -2.08 8.21 -1.79
C GLN A 46 -2.33 9.12 -0.58
N LEU A 47 -1.36 9.95 -0.22
CA LEU A 47 -1.45 10.86 0.92
C LEU A 47 -2.36 12.07 0.64
N PRO A 48 -2.81 12.81 1.68
CA PRO A 48 -3.66 13.99 1.50
C PRO A 48 -3.05 15.06 0.59
N ASN A 49 -1.72 15.20 0.61
CA ASN A 49 -0.96 16.11 -0.26
C ASN A 49 -0.72 15.56 -1.69
N LYS A 50 -1.36 14.45 -2.07
CA LYS A 50 -1.27 13.78 -3.38
C LYS A 50 0.05 13.06 -3.68
N SER A 51 1.00 13.04 -2.75
CA SER A 51 2.17 12.16 -2.79
C SER A 51 1.79 10.71 -2.44
N TRP A 52 2.74 9.78 -2.54
CA TRP A 52 2.51 8.35 -2.37
C TRP A 52 3.43 7.75 -1.31
N ALA A 53 2.85 7.15 -0.27
CA ALA A 53 3.58 6.39 0.72
C ALA A 53 3.59 4.90 0.35
N VAL A 54 4.77 4.32 0.19
CA VAL A 54 4.96 2.87 0.04
C VAL A 54 5.32 2.26 1.39
N TRP A 55 4.65 1.19 1.77
CA TRP A 55 4.85 0.49 3.03
C TRP A 55 4.48 -0.99 2.92
N ASN A 56 4.88 -1.78 3.91
CA ASN A 56 4.49 -3.18 4.05
C ASN A 56 4.04 -3.46 5.49
N ASP A 57 3.38 -4.58 5.71
CA ASP A 57 2.89 -4.99 7.02
C ASP A 57 3.84 -5.91 7.80
N ILE A 58 5.15 -5.89 7.48
CA ILE A 58 6.16 -6.61 8.26
C ILE A 58 6.21 -6.03 9.68
N GLY A 59 6.06 -6.91 10.67
CA GLY A 59 6.13 -6.57 12.08
C GLY A 59 4.79 -6.12 12.68
N GLN A 60 4.75 -4.92 13.26
CA GLN A 60 3.55 -4.39 13.92
C GLN A 60 3.38 -2.90 13.60
N PRO A 61 2.13 -2.42 13.45
CA PRO A 61 1.90 -1.00 13.23
C PRO A 61 2.30 -0.17 14.47
N PRO A 62 2.72 1.10 14.29
CA PRO A 62 2.76 1.81 13.01
C PRO A 62 3.92 1.38 12.10
N TYR A 63 3.61 1.06 10.85
CA TYR A 63 4.60 0.58 9.89
C TYR A 63 5.51 1.72 9.40
N SER A 64 6.71 1.34 8.96
CA SER A 64 7.61 2.27 8.28
C SER A 64 7.13 2.46 6.84
N PHE A 65 7.32 3.67 6.32
CA PHE A 65 6.94 3.99 4.94
C PHE A 65 7.95 4.92 4.29
N LYS A 66 8.01 4.87 2.97
CA LYS A 66 8.79 5.77 2.13
C LYS A 66 7.86 6.59 1.25
N VAL A 67 8.07 7.91 1.20
CA VAL A 67 7.23 8.82 0.43
C VAL A 67 7.87 9.11 -0.93
N PHE A 68 7.04 9.15 -1.97
CA PHE A 68 7.38 9.50 -3.34
C PHE A 68 6.45 10.60 -3.81
N GLU A 69 6.93 11.54 -4.62
CA GLU A 69 6.11 12.65 -5.11
C GLU A 69 5.05 12.15 -6.09
N THR A 70 5.39 11.15 -6.90
CA THR A 70 4.51 10.65 -7.96
C THR A 70 4.21 9.15 -7.82
N TRP A 71 3.05 8.74 -8.33
CA TRP A 71 2.68 7.33 -8.46
C TRP A 71 3.74 6.55 -9.24
N LYS A 72 4.22 7.12 -10.35
CA LYS A 72 5.21 6.50 -11.23
C LYS A 72 6.50 6.14 -10.49
N GLU A 73 6.95 6.98 -9.56
CA GLU A 73 8.12 6.68 -8.74
C GLU A 73 7.82 5.58 -7.72
N ALA A 74 6.67 5.66 -7.04
CA ALA A 74 6.25 4.66 -6.06
C ALA A 74 6.11 3.26 -6.68
N ILE A 75 5.41 3.14 -7.80
CA ILE A 75 5.16 1.85 -8.45
C ILE A 75 6.42 1.28 -9.09
N ARG A 76 7.34 2.11 -9.59
CA ARG A 76 8.66 1.65 -10.05
C ARG A 76 9.52 1.13 -8.92
N TYR A 77 9.52 1.83 -7.78
CA TYR A 77 10.22 1.36 -6.59
C TYR A 77 9.69 0.00 -6.14
N LEU A 78 8.36 -0.15 -6.09
CA LEU A 78 7.72 -1.43 -5.79
C LEU A 78 8.03 -2.52 -6.81
N ARG A 79 8.07 -2.19 -8.10
CA ARG A 79 8.43 -3.17 -9.15
C ARG A 79 9.86 -3.67 -8.97
N ASN A 80 10.80 -2.78 -8.69
CA ASN A 80 12.19 -3.17 -8.43
C ASN A 80 12.28 -4.11 -7.22
N LEU A 81 11.59 -3.80 -6.11
CA LEU A 81 11.56 -4.68 -4.93
C LEU A 81 10.94 -6.05 -5.24
N PHE A 82 9.91 -6.07 -6.09
CA PHE A 82 9.26 -7.31 -6.51
C PHE A 82 10.21 -8.18 -7.35
N ASP A 83 10.89 -7.56 -8.32
CA ASP A 83 11.87 -8.24 -9.18
C ASP A 83 13.07 -8.77 -8.34
N ASP A 84 13.55 -7.99 -7.37
CA ASP A 84 14.63 -8.38 -6.44
C ASP A 84 14.22 -9.54 -5.51
N SER A 85 12.91 -9.73 -5.30
CA SER A 85 12.38 -10.83 -4.48
C SER A 85 12.25 -12.15 -5.25
N GLU A 86 12.53 -12.16 -6.56
CA GLU A 86 12.42 -13.32 -7.46
C GLU A 86 11.04 -14.02 -7.40
N LEU A 87 9.99 -13.25 -7.09
CA LEU A 87 8.63 -13.77 -6.99
C LEU A 87 8.06 -14.05 -8.39
N PRO A 88 7.25 -15.12 -8.54
CA PRO A 88 6.49 -15.33 -9.76
C PRO A 88 5.56 -14.15 -10.11
N GLU A 89 5.50 -13.76 -11.39
CA GLU A 89 4.72 -12.60 -11.87
C GLU A 89 3.24 -12.61 -11.44
N HIS A 90 2.64 -13.78 -11.20
CA HIS A 90 1.26 -13.87 -10.72
C HIS A 90 1.03 -13.29 -9.32
N TYR A 91 2.09 -12.97 -8.58
CA TYR A 91 2.00 -12.22 -7.32
C TYR A 91 1.99 -10.70 -7.52
N TRP A 92 2.43 -10.21 -8.67
CA TRP A 92 2.33 -8.79 -9.04
C TRP A 92 0.90 -8.49 -9.49
N TYR A 93 0.06 -8.07 -8.55
CA TYR A 93 -1.35 -7.83 -8.81
C TYR A 93 -1.84 -6.51 -8.19
N PRO A 94 -1.44 -5.36 -8.78
CA PRO A 94 -1.78 -4.06 -8.21
C PRO A 94 -3.27 -3.75 -8.30
N GLU A 95 -3.87 -3.40 -7.16
CA GLU A 95 -5.24 -2.92 -7.09
C GLU A 95 -5.42 -1.61 -7.85
N GLY A 96 -6.66 -1.39 -8.30
CA GLY A 96 -7.05 -0.16 -8.96
C GLY A 96 -6.83 -0.17 -10.47
N PHE A 97 -6.52 -1.33 -11.05
CA PHE A 97 -6.27 -1.51 -12.48
C PHE A 97 -7.00 -2.74 -13.02
N ASP A 98 -7.40 -2.71 -14.29
CA ASP A 98 -7.82 -3.91 -15.01
C ASP A 98 -6.59 -4.71 -15.48
N LEU A 99 -6.77 -6.00 -15.81
CA LEU A 99 -5.68 -6.93 -16.18
C LEU A 99 -4.77 -6.44 -17.32
N GLU A 100 -5.29 -5.62 -18.24
CA GLU A 100 -4.56 -5.11 -19.41
C GLU A 100 -4.05 -3.67 -19.23
N GLU A 101 -4.38 -3.02 -18.12
CA GLU A 101 -3.98 -1.63 -17.88
C GLU A 101 -2.50 -1.52 -17.50
N ASN A 102 -1.82 -0.52 -18.07
CA ASN A 102 -0.42 -0.28 -17.76
C ASN A 102 -0.30 0.51 -16.45
N VAL A 103 0.01 -0.21 -15.37
CA VAL A 103 0.20 0.33 -14.01
C VAL A 103 1.27 1.43 -13.93
N PHE A 104 2.21 1.52 -14.88
CA PHE A 104 3.27 2.54 -14.91
C PHE A 104 2.87 3.83 -15.65
N LYS A 105 1.72 3.85 -16.32
CA LYS A 105 1.24 4.99 -17.12
C LYS A 105 0.01 5.68 -16.54
N SER A 106 -0.76 4.98 -15.71
CA SER A 106 -2.03 5.48 -15.15
C SER A 106 -2.00 5.47 -13.63
N LEU A 107 -2.82 6.32 -12.99
CA LEU A 107 -3.06 6.25 -11.54
C LEU A 107 -4.05 5.11 -11.22
N PRO A 108 -3.95 4.49 -10.03
CA PRO A 108 -4.91 3.47 -9.63
C PRO A 108 -6.30 4.08 -9.37
N ASN A 109 -7.34 3.37 -9.79
CA ASN A 109 -8.73 3.76 -9.57
C ASN A 109 -9.29 3.09 -8.31
N LYS A 110 -9.83 3.88 -7.38
CA LYS A 110 -10.45 3.38 -6.14
C LYS A 110 -11.66 2.47 -6.37
N GLU A 111 -12.40 2.68 -7.45
CA GLU A 111 -13.57 1.87 -7.81
C GLU A 111 -13.18 0.47 -8.31
N LYS A 112 -11.90 0.28 -8.66
CA LYS A 112 -11.32 -1.00 -9.09
C LYS A 112 -10.48 -1.67 -8.00
N LYS A 113 -10.63 -1.24 -6.74
CA LYS A 113 -10.08 -1.99 -5.60
C LYS A 113 -10.97 -3.21 -5.34
N LEU A 114 -10.35 -4.35 -5.06
CA LEU A 114 -11.04 -5.62 -4.81
C LEU A 114 -11.52 -5.74 -3.35
#